data_AF-A0A953PXZ1-F1
#
_entry.id   AF-A0A953PXZ1-F1
#
_cell.length_a   1.000
_cell.length_b   1.000
_cell.length_c   1.000
_cell.angle_alpha   90.00
_cell.angle_beta   90.00
_cell.angle_gamma   90.00
#
_symmetry.space_group_name_H-M   'P 1'
#
loop_
_entity.id
_entity.type
_entity.pdbx_description
1 polymer ?
#
loop_
_entity_poly.entity_id
_entity_poly.type
_entity_poly.pdbx_seq_one_letter_code
_entity_poly.pdbx_strand_id
1 'polypeptide(L)'
;MKHYFRFFMCALFLFCVCGFTVPANLRAQRRPAAAKGPSVAWKAPADAEPRDYAGPERCASCHPAEAWEYERSAHAHIAPAGAKVGVGCESCHGPGLTHAQAEQASEGNEEKMREGKQFIFAFHANPQENSERCLRCHVTGKTQDFFGHSLHASAGVACMDCHVIHPVALAPQPENVRLQPAQGEFFTVPQLAPEPAWRTESLLRAPQPQLCYTCHRTVQAQFALPEHHRVPEGLMKCTDCHNPHGTMNRFQLTRANWETCVKCHVEKRGPFVFEHAAVRVSGCVACHRPHGSVNNFLLVRREQRLLCLQCHTGFHDQAGVPHGRLGFQTSGDCTRCHVAVHGSNFDATLLR
;
A
#
# COMPACT_ATOMS: atom_id res chain seq x y z
N MET A 1 36.64 -77.39 -9.88
CA MET A 1 36.15 -78.57 -10.62
C MET A 1 34.78 -78.92 -10.07
N LYS A 2 33.73 -78.81 -10.91
CA LYS A 2 32.43 -79.53 -10.83
C LYS A 2 31.60 -79.32 -9.55
N HIS A 3 30.30 -79.06 -9.53
CA HIS A 3 29.20 -78.92 -10.48
C HIS A 3 27.94 -78.56 -9.64
N TYR A 4 26.84 -78.18 -10.31
CA TYR A 4 25.44 -78.17 -9.81
C TYR A 4 25.08 -76.89 -9.03
N PHE A 5 24.05 -76.09 -9.33
CA PHE A 5 22.78 -76.29 -10.02
C PHE A 5 22.20 -74.86 -10.26
N ARG A 6 22.09 -74.36 -11.48
CA ARG A 6 20.88 -74.33 -12.34
C ARG A 6 19.56 -73.94 -11.63
N PHE A 7 18.94 -72.90 -12.20
CA PHE A 7 17.50 -72.58 -12.22
C PHE A 7 16.84 -72.11 -10.92
N PHE A 8 16.46 -70.82 -10.87
CA PHE A 8 15.07 -70.37 -10.72
C PHE A 8 14.96 -68.84 -10.89
N MET A 9 14.08 -68.41 -11.81
CA MET A 9 13.35 -67.12 -11.87
C MET A 9 14.13 -65.82 -11.59
N CYS A 10 14.40 -64.92 -12.54
CA CYS A 10 13.46 -64.27 -13.45
C CYS A 10 12.15 -63.84 -12.74
N ALA A 11 12.23 -62.87 -11.83
CA ALA A 11 11.16 -61.95 -11.46
C ALA A 11 11.68 -60.94 -10.44
N LEU A 12 11.13 -59.71 -10.47
CA LEU A 12 11.33 -58.60 -9.52
C LEU A 12 12.48 -57.63 -9.81
N PHE A 13 12.49 -57.11 -11.05
CA PHE A 13 12.79 -55.69 -11.28
C PHE A 13 11.48 -54.90 -11.14
N LEU A 14 11.21 -54.35 -9.94
CA LEU A 14 10.22 -53.27 -9.71
C LEU A 14 10.35 -52.76 -8.27
N PHE A 15 11.51 -52.19 -7.94
CA PHE A 15 11.64 -51.42 -6.70
C PHE A 15 11.09 -50.01 -6.92
N CYS A 16 9.83 -49.87 -6.51
CA CYS A 16 9.12 -48.67 -6.08
C CYS A 16 9.98 -47.39 -5.96
N VAL A 17 9.95 -46.56 -7.01
CA VAL A 17 10.15 -45.11 -6.87
C VAL A 17 8.84 -44.57 -6.29
N CYS A 18 8.71 -44.58 -4.96
CA CYS A 18 7.66 -43.85 -4.27
C CYS A 18 7.93 -42.36 -4.45
N GLY A 19 7.49 -41.81 -5.58
CA GLY A 19 7.31 -40.38 -5.75
C GLY A 19 6.38 -39.88 -4.65
N PHE A 20 6.92 -39.06 -3.75
CA PHE A 20 6.11 -38.19 -2.93
C PHE A 20 5.43 -37.19 -3.87
N THR A 21 4.26 -37.58 -4.39
CA THR A 21 3.31 -36.65 -4.98
C THR A 21 2.77 -35.81 -3.83
N VAL A 22 3.35 -34.62 -3.65
CA VAL A 22 2.75 -33.59 -2.80
C VAL A 22 1.33 -33.39 -3.33
N PRO A 23 0.27 -33.64 -2.53
CA PRO A 23 -1.08 -33.41 -2.99
C PRO A 23 -1.21 -31.92 -3.32
N ALA A 24 -1.64 -31.62 -4.55
CA ALA A 24 -1.84 -30.26 -5.09
C ALA A 24 -2.97 -29.47 -4.39
N ASN A 25 -3.24 -29.76 -3.12
CA ASN A 25 -4.27 -29.17 -2.29
C ASN A 25 -3.72 -28.42 -1.07
N LEU A 26 -2.45 -28.02 -1.09
CA LEU A 26 -2.05 -26.81 -0.38
C LEU A 26 -2.71 -25.64 -1.12
N ARG A 27 -3.92 -25.28 -0.69
CA ARG A 27 -4.59 -24.05 -1.09
C ARG A 27 -3.74 -22.87 -0.60
N ALA A 28 -2.71 -22.53 -1.36
CA ALA A 28 -2.30 -21.14 -1.48
C ALA A 28 -3.59 -20.36 -1.76
N GLN A 29 -3.82 -19.31 -0.99
CA GLN A 29 -4.99 -18.44 -1.09
C GLN A 29 -5.04 -17.86 -2.51
N ARG A 30 -5.64 -18.60 -3.44
CA ARG A 30 -5.78 -18.17 -4.83
C ARG A 30 -6.76 -17.01 -4.82
N ARG A 31 -6.34 -15.91 -5.45
CA ARG A 31 -7.13 -14.70 -5.59
C ARG A 31 -8.47 -15.08 -6.23
N PRO A 32 -9.60 -14.50 -5.79
CA PRO A 32 -10.86 -14.65 -6.51
C PRO A 32 -10.63 -14.28 -7.98
N ALA A 33 -11.17 -15.06 -8.90
CA ALA A 33 -11.18 -14.68 -10.31
C ALA A 33 -11.83 -13.28 -10.43
N ALA A 34 -11.25 -12.41 -11.25
CA ALA A 34 -11.79 -11.08 -11.48
C ALA A 34 -13.27 -11.20 -11.86
N ALA A 35 -14.13 -10.45 -11.16
CA ALA A 35 -15.53 -10.36 -11.48
C ALA A 35 -15.64 -9.67 -12.85
N LYS A 36 -15.92 -10.43 -13.91
CA LYS A 36 -16.14 -10.00 -15.32
C LYS A 36 -15.18 -8.88 -15.77
N GLY A 37 -14.17 -9.26 -16.57
CA GLY A 37 -13.23 -8.32 -17.20
C GLY A 37 -13.93 -7.17 -17.95
N PRO A 38 -13.17 -6.14 -18.35
CA PRO A 38 -13.75 -4.90 -18.85
C PRO A 38 -14.61 -5.20 -20.07
N SER A 39 -15.70 -4.43 -20.19
CA SER A 39 -16.68 -4.60 -21.25
C SER A 39 -16.11 -4.29 -22.64
N VAL A 40 -14.94 -3.64 -22.70
CA VAL A 40 -14.08 -3.44 -23.88
C VAL A 40 -12.60 -3.57 -23.52
N ALA A 41 -11.84 -4.25 -24.38
CA ALA A 41 -10.38 -4.20 -24.35
C ALA A 41 -9.90 -2.78 -24.63
N TRP A 42 -8.91 -2.32 -23.87
CA TRP A 42 -8.40 -0.97 -24.02
C TRP A 42 -7.73 -0.76 -25.41
N LYS A 43 -8.06 0.33 -26.11
CA LYS A 43 -7.41 0.79 -27.36
C LYS A 43 -6.58 2.06 -27.14
N ALA A 44 -5.40 2.14 -27.76
CA ALA A 44 -4.54 3.31 -27.62
C ALA A 44 -5.19 4.56 -28.26
N PRO A 45 -4.96 5.76 -27.70
CA PRO A 45 -5.44 7.00 -28.33
C PRO A 45 -4.97 7.18 -29.78
N ALA A 46 -3.82 6.61 -30.14
CA ALA A 46 -3.30 6.60 -31.51
C ALA A 46 -4.14 5.74 -32.48
N ASP A 47 -4.96 4.83 -31.97
CA ASP A 47 -5.84 3.96 -32.75
C ASP A 47 -7.27 4.53 -32.85
N ALA A 48 -7.53 5.70 -32.26
CA ALA A 48 -8.84 6.33 -32.18
C ALA A 48 -8.88 7.64 -32.97
N GLU A 49 -9.85 7.75 -33.88
CA GLU A 49 -10.01 8.94 -34.70
C GLU A 49 -10.77 10.04 -33.93
N PRO A 50 -10.53 11.34 -34.22
CA PRO A 50 -11.29 12.43 -33.60
C PRO A 50 -12.81 12.29 -33.66
N ARG A 51 -13.32 11.63 -34.70
CA ARG A 51 -14.75 11.34 -34.90
C ARG A 51 -15.33 10.32 -33.92
N ASP A 52 -14.50 9.57 -33.20
CA ASP A 52 -14.95 8.49 -32.30
C ASP A 52 -15.26 9.01 -30.88
N TYR A 53 -15.02 10.30 -30.63
CA TYR A 53 -15.17 10.95 -29.33
C TYR A 53 -16.49 11.72 -29.23
N ALA A 54 -17.14 11.61 -28.08
CA ALA A 54 -18.43 12.22 -27.78
C ALA A 54 -18.30 13.66 -27.24
N GLY A 55 -17.17 13.98 -26.60
CA GLY A 55 -16.97 15.23 -25.88
C GLY A 55 -17.56 15.22 -24.45
N PRO A 56 -16.98 16.01 -23.54
CA PRO A 56 -17.34 15.98 -22.12
C PRO A 56 -18.77 16.47 -21.84
N GLU A 57 -19.31 17.40 -22.64
CA GLU A 57 -20.67 17.94 -22.46
C GLU A 57 -21.74 16.86 -22.69
N ARG A 58 -21.49 15.97 -23.66
CA ARG A 58 -22.39 14.83 -23.93
C ARG A 58 -22.33 13.79 -22.82
N CYS A 59 -21.17 13.59 -22.21
CA CYS A 59 -21.06 12.73 -21.04
C CYS A 59 -21.81 13.33 -19.84
N ALA A 60 -21.61 14.63 -19.57
CA ALA A 60 -22.22 15.32 -18.42
C ALA A 60 -23.75 15.41 -18.48
N SER A 61 -24.35 15.43 -19.68
CA SER A 61 -25.81 15.44 -19.81
C SER A 61 -26.48 14.14 -19.37
N CYS A 62 -25.78 13.00 -19.48
CA CYS A 62 -26.24 11.70 -19.00
C CYS A 62 -25.68 11.33 -17.61
N HIS A 63 -24.48 11.81 -17.27
CA HIS A 63 -23.75 11.54 -16.01
C HIS A 63 -23.47 12.83 -15.22
N PRO A 64 -24.51 13.55 -14.77
CA PRO A 64 -24.34 14.85 -14.12
C PRO A 64 -23.64 14.76 -12.76
N ALA A 65 -23.86 13.68 -12.01
CA ALA A 65 -23.25 13.49 -10.70
C ALA A 65 -21.74 13.18 -10.83
N GLU A 66 -21.37 12.32 -11.77
CA GLU A 66 -19.97 12.00 -12.06
C GLU A 66 -19.23 13.22 -12.60
N ALA A 67 -19.86 14.00 -13.48
CA ALA A 67 -19.29 15.23 -14.02
C ALA A 67 -19.02 16.26 -12.91
N TRP A 68 -19.99 16.48 -12.03
CA TRP A 68 -19.84 17.38 -10.88
C TRP A 68 -18.68 17.00 -9.96
N GLU A 69 -18.57 15.72 -9.61
CA GLU A 69 -17.48 15.24 -8.75
C GLU A 69 -16.12 15.26 -9.47
N TYR A 70 -16.09 14.93 -10.76
CA TYR A 70 -14.87 14.99 -11.58
C TYR A 70 -14.31 16.41 -11.68
N GLU A 71 -15.16 17.42 -11.90
CA GLU A 71 -14.79 18.83 -12.01
C GLU A 71 -14.06 19.37 -10.77
N ARG A 72 -14.27 18.74 -9.61
CA ARG A 72 -13.63 19.11 -8.33
C ARG A 72 -12.27 18.42 -8.14
N SER A 73 -11.88 17.54 -9.04
CA SER A 73 -10.61 16.83 -9.01
C SER A 73 -9.52 17.60 -9.77
N ALA A 74 -8.26 17.42 -9.37
CA ALA A 74 -7.13 17.96 -10.12
C ALA A 74 -7.08 17.50 -11.59
N HIS A 75 -7.65 16.32 -11.90
CA HIS A 75 -7.67 15.77 -13.26
C HIS A 75 -8.56 16.58 -14.21
N ALA A 76 -9.60 17.25 -13.73
CA ALA A 76 -10.42 18.14 -14.55
C ALA A 76 -9.65 19.38 -15.04
N HIS A 77 -8.61 19.79 -14.31
CA HIS A 77 -7.84 21.00 -14.60
C HIS A 77 -6.51 20.73 -15.29
N ILE A 78 -6.20 19.47 -15.60
CA ILE A 78 -4.96 19.06 -16.25
C ILE A 78 -5.31 18.45 -17.62
N ALA A 79 -5.07 19.22 -18.68
CA ALA A 79 -5.13 18.71 -20.06
C ALA A 79 -3.73 18.30 -20.53
N PRO A 80 -3.56 17.15 -21.20
CA PRO A 80 -2.31 16.81 -21.86
C PRO A 80 -1.95 17.91 -22.87
N ALA A 81 -0.70 18.40 -22.84
CA ALA A 81 -0.26 19.49 -23.69
C ALA A 81 -0.50 19.17 -25.18
N GLY A 82 -1.33 19.98 -25.85
CA GLY A 82 -1.64 19.83 -27.27
C GLY A 82 -2.78 18.86 -27.62
N ALA A 83 -3.39 18.17 -26.65
CA ALA A 83 -4.52 17.28 -26.89
C ALA A 83 -5.82 18.07 -27.06
N LYS A 84 -6.46 17.95 -28.24
CA LYS A 84 -7.78 18.54 -28.53
C LYS A 84 -8.93 17.51 -28.50
N VAL A 85 -8.58 16.23 -28.38
CA VAL A 85 -9.46 15.06 -28.52
C VAL A 85 -9.10 14.08 -27.41
N GLY A 86 -10.09 13.38 -26.85
CA GLY A 86 -9.86 12.44 -25.75
C GLY A 86 -9.45 13.11 -24.44
N VAL A 87 -9.95 14.33 -24.22
CA VAL A 87 -9.80 15.10 -22.98
C VAL A 87 -11.05 14.91 -22.09
N GLY A 88 -10.96 15.25 -20.81
CA GLY A 88 -12.06 15.02 -19.86
C GLY A 88 -12.30 13.53 -19.59
N CYS A 89 -13.57 13.11 -19.55
CA CYS A 89 -14.00 11.74 -19.26
C CYS A 89 -13.31 10.70 -20.17
N GLU A 90 -13.16 11.04 -21.44
CA GLU A 90 -12.65 10.14 -22.48
C GLU A 90 -11.12 9.90 -22.34
N SER A 91 -10.42 10.74 -21.56
CA SER A 91 -9.01 10.50 -21.16
C SER A 91 -8.87 9.18 -20.41
N CYS A 92 -9.85 8.83 -19.58
CA CYS A 92 -9.85 7.65 -18.72
C CYS A 92 -10.75 6.53 -19.27
N HIS A 93 -11.89 6.88 -19.86
CA HIS A 93 -12.89 5.92 -20.33
C HIS A 93 -12.71 5.53 -21.82
N GLY A 94 -11.94 6.31 -22.59
CA GLY A 94 -11.74 6.10 -24.02
C GLY A 94 -12.83 6.76 -24.86
N PRO A 95 -12.82 6.54 -26.19
CA PRO A 95 -13.78 7.13 -27.12
C PRO A 95 -15.20 6.67 -26.78
N GLY A 96 -16.08 7.61 -26.45
CA GLY A 96 -17.41 7.31 -25.93
C GLY A 96 -18.56 7.48 -26.91
N LEU A 97 -18.29 7.82 -28.19
CA LEU A 97 -19.36 8.11 -29.14
C LEU A 97 -20.27 6.90 -29.39
N THR A 98 -19.69 5.72 -29.63
CA THR A 98 -20.46 4.49 -29.88
C THR A 98 -21.30 4.12 -28.66
N HIS A 99 -20.76 4.27 -27.45
CA HIS A 99 -21.51 4.11 -26.22
C HIS A 99 -22.69 5.09 -26.14
N ALA A 100 -22.43 6.40 -26.31
CA ALA A 100 -23.47 7.41 -26.20
C ALA A 100 -24.59 7.25 -27.25
N GLN A 101 -24.27 6.75 -28.45
CA GLN A 101 -25.26 6.44 -29.49
C GLN A 101 -26.07 5.18 -29.16
N ALA A 102 -25.41 4.13 -28.67
CA ALA A 102 -26.09 2.89 -28.27
C ALA A 102 -27.05 3.12 -27.09
N GLU A 103 -26.65 3.89 -26.08
CA GLU A 103 -27.52 4.26 -24.96
C GLU A 103 -28.71 5.09 -25.42
N GLN A 104 -28.53 6.06 -26.33
CA GLN A 104 -29.65 6.84 -26.87
C GLN A 104 -30.62 5.97 -27.69
N ALA A 105 -30.09 5.06 -28.52
CA ALA A 105 -30.88 4.12 -29.31
C ALA A 105 -31.56 3.03 -28.45
N SER A 106 -31.16 2.87 -27.19
CA SER A 106 -31.79 1.94 -26.26
C SER A 106 -33.19 2.40 -25.85
N GLU A 107 -33.45 3.71 -25.88
CA GLU A 107 -34.68 4.33 -25.37
C GLU A 107 -35.03 3.90 -23.93
N GLY A 108 -34.00 3.64 -23.10
CA GLY A 108 -34.16 3.20 -21.71
C GLY A 108 -34.38 1.69 -21.54
N ASN A 109 -34.26 0.89 -22.60
CA ASN A 109 -34.33 -0.56 -22.51
C ASN A 109 -33.07 -1.14 -21.85
N GLU A 110 -33.23 -1.79 -20.69
CA GLU A 110 -32.12 -2.29 -19.87
C GLU A 110 -31.19 -3.27 -20.60
N GLU A 111 -31.71 -4.11 -21.49
CA GLU A 111 -30.90 -5.08 -22.22
C GLU A 111 -30.02 -4.38 -23.26
N LYS A 112 -30.59 -3.45 -24.02
CA LYS A 112 -29.85 -2.62 -24.98
C LYS A 112 -28.84 -1.69 -24.29
N MET A 113 -29.18 -1.14 -23.13
CA MET A 113 -28.24 -0.37 -22.30
C MET A 113 -27.09 -1.25 -21.80
N ARG A 114 -27.35 -2.52 -21.44
CA ARG A 114 -26.29 -3.46 -21.06
C ARG A 114 -25.32 -3.74 -22.21
N GLU A 115 -25.82 -3.79 -23.44
CA GLU A 115 -24.99 -3.85 -24.65
C GLU A 115 -24.22 -2.54 -24.87
N GLY A 116 -24.88 -1.39 -24.70
CA GLY A 116 -24.27 -0.05 -24.80
C GLY A 116 -23.08 0.17 -23.87
N LYS A 117 -23.15 -0.38 -22.64
CA LYS A 117 -22.04 -0.40 -21.67
C LYS A 117 -20.81 -1.18 -22.13
N GLN A 118 -20.92 -1.99 -23.18
CA GLN A 118 -19.79 -2.69 -23.79
C GLN A 118 -18.95 -1.81 -24.71
N PHE A 119 -19.40 -0.60 -25.05
CA PHE A 119 -18.66 0.28 -25.94
C PHE A 119 -17.82 1.34 -25.21
N ILE A 120 -17.81 1.33 -23.87
CA ILE A 120 -17.03 2.27 -23.07
C ILE A 120 -16.25 1.51 -21.99
N PHE A 121 -15.02 1.95 -21.72
CA PHE A 121 -14.24 1.34 -20.65
C PHE A 121 -14.83 1.72 -19.30
N ALA A 122 -15.16 0.71 -18.50
CA ALA A 122 -15.44 0.87 -17.08
C ALA A 122 -14.34 0.19 -16.27
N PHE A 123 -14.02 0.73 -15.09
CA PHE A 123 -12.97 0.21 -14.19
C PHE A 123 -13.38 -1.09 -13.46
N HIS A 124 -13.99 -2.03 -14.20
CA HIS A 124 -14.31 -3.39 -13.76
C HIS A 124 -13.32 -4.41 -14.34
N ALA A 125 -12.25 -3.93 -14.98
CA ALA A 125 -11.22 -4.77 -15.57
C ALA A 125 -10.41 -5.54 -14.52
N ASN A 126 -9.44 -6.33 -14.99
CA ASN A 126 -8.45 -6.84 -14.06
C ASN A 126 -7.54 -5.69 -13.53
N PRO A 127 -6.88 -5.86 -12.36
CA PRO A 127 -6.12 -4.79 -11.73
C PRO A 127 -5.04 -4.14 -12.61
N GLN A 128 -4.36 -4.93 -13.43
CA GLN A 128 -3.31 -4.45 -14.32
C GLN A 128 -3.89 -3.54 -15.40
N GLU A 129 -4.92 -3.99 -16.11
CA GLU A 129 -5.61 -3.20 -17.16
C GLU A 129 -6.13 -1.86 -16.63
N ASN A 130 -6.71 -1.87 -15.43
CA ASN A 130 -7.19 -0.65 -14.78
C ASN A 130 -6.04 0.31 -14.44
N SER A 131 -4.94 -0.19 -13.87
CA SER A 131 -3.78 0.62 -13.51
C SER A 131 -3.03 1.16 -14.72
N GLU A 132 -2.92 0.41 -15.82
CA GLU A 132 -2.27 0.83 -17.07
C GLU A 132 -2.91 2.08 -17.68
N ARG A 133 -4.19 2.34 -17.40
CA ARG A 133 -4.85 3.59 -17.84
C ARG A 133 -4.30 4.81 -17.13
N CYS A 134 -4.11 4.73 -15.81
CA CYS A 134 -3.53 5.80 -15.01
C CYS A 134 -2.04 5.98 -15.34
N LEU A 135 -1.32 4.87 -15.49
CA LEU A 135 0.12 4.89 -15.73
C LEU A 135 0.50 5.46 -17.09
N ARG A 136 -0.42 5.58 -18.06
CA ARG A 136 -0.13 6.29 -19.31
C ARG A 136 0.31 7.73 -19.14
N CYS A 137 -0.24 8.43 -18.15
CA CYS A 137 0.19 9.78 -17.81
C CYS A 137 1.11 9.79 -16.58
N HIS A 138 0.90 8.86 -15.63
CA HIS A 138 1.64 8.84 -14.37
C HIS A 138 2.96 8.04 -14.40
N VAL A 139 3.35 7.43 -15.53
CA VAL A 139 4.60 6.65 -15.64
C VAL A 139 5.86 7.47 -15.34
N THR A 140 5.83 8.78 -15.59
CA THR A 140 6.94 9.70 -15.25
C THR A 140 6.71 10.47 -13.95
N GLY A 141 5.62 10.19 -13.24
CA GLY A 141 5.31 10.82 -11.97
C GLY A 141 6.32 10.42 -10.91
N LYS A 142 6.89 11.41 -10.19
CA LYS A 142 7.89 11.18 -9.12
C LYS A 142 7.43 10.23 -8.01
N THR A 143 6.12 10.03 -7.88
CA THR A 143 5.54 9.22 -6.81
C THR A 143 4.94 7.90 -7.28
N GLN A 144 4.69 7.70 -8.58
CA GLN A 144 4.01 6.50 -9.12
C GLN A 144 4.85 5.68 -10.11
N ASP A 145 6.04 6.16 -10.48
CA ASP A 145 7.00 5.50 -11.37
C ASP A 145 7.28 4.03 -11.02
N PHE A 146 7.36 3.70 -9.72
CA PHE A 146 7.63 2.32 -9.26
C PHE A 146 6.37 1.46 -9.04
N PHE A 147 5.17 1.93 -9.36
CA PHE A 147 3.94 1.20 -9.03
C PHE A 147 3.90 -0.20 -9.64
N GLY A 148 4.30 -0.34 -10.91
CA GLY A 148 4.35 -1.63 -11.60
C GLY A 148 5.26 -2.67 -10.93
N HIS A 149 6.23 -2.23 -10.13
CA HIS A 149 7.14 -3.09 -9.36
C HIS A 149 6.81 -3.13 -7.86
N SER A 150 5.71 -2.51 -7.46
CA SER A 150 5.31 -2.47 -6.06
C SER A 150 4.75 -3.82 -5.60
N LEU A 151 4.81 -4.04 -4.28
CA LEU A 151 4.16 -5.21 -3.68
C LEU A 151 2.63 -5.17 -3.86
N HIS A 152 2.04 -3.98 -3.89
CA HIS A 152 0.61 -3.80 -4.17
C HIS A 152 0.25 -4.27 -5.57
N ALA A 153 1.01 -3.87 -6.61
CA ALA A 153 0.80 -4.35 -7.97
C ALA A 153 1.00 -5.87 -8.06
N SER A 154 2.01 -6.44 -7.39
CA SER A 154 2.23 -7.89 -7.35
C SER A 154 1.09 -8.65 -6.64
N ALA A 155 0.46 -8.01 -5.64
CA ALA A 155 -0.75 -8.49 -4.98
C ALA A 155 -2.02 -8.13 -5.75
N GLY A 156 -1.88 -7.56 -6.95
CA GLY A 156 -2.88 -6.99 -7.87
C GLY A 156 -3.90 -6.09 -7.23
N VAL A 157 -3.44 -5.17 -6.39
CA VAL A 157 -4.19 -3.97 -6.05
C VAL A 157 -4.04 -3.00 -7.21
N ALA A 158 -5.15 -2.39 -7.63
CA ALA A 158 -5.19 -1.38 -8.66
C ALA A 158 -5.28 0.03 -8.07
N CYS A 159 -5.03 1.05 -8.89
CA CYS A 159 -5.04 2.45 -8.45
C CYS A 159 -6.37 2.83 -7.80
N MET A 160 -7.50 2.40 -8.37
CA MET A 160 -8.85 2.76 -7.93
C MET A 160 -9.35 2.00 -6.69
N ASP A 161 -8.59 1.00 -6.22
CA ASP A 161 -8.86 0.38 -4.91
C ASP A 161 -8.57 1.39 -3.78
N CYS A 162 -7.58 2.26 -4.01
CA CYS A 162 -7.20 3.33 -3.09
C CYS A 162 -7.76 4.70 -3.50
N HIS A 163 -7.78 4.99 -4.80
CA HIS A 163 -8.14 6.30 -5.34
C HIS A 163 -9.53 6.33 -5.99
N VAL A 164 -10.18 7.48 -5.96
CA VAL A 164 -11.47 7.71 -6.61
C VAL A 164 -11.53 9.13 -7.15
N ILE A 165 -11.78 9.25 -8.46
CA ILE A 165 -11.75 10.55 -9.15
C ILE A 165 -13.12 11.24 -9.09
N HIS A 166 -14.21 10.46 -9.12
CA HIS A 166 -15.58 10.96 -9.04
C HIS A 166 -16.37 10.15 -7.99
N PRO A 167 -16.23 10.46 -6.68
CA PRO A 167 -16.79 9.68 -5.58
C PRO A 167 -18.31 9.84 -5.38
N VAL A 168 -19.11 9.67 -6.44
CA VAL A 168 -20.58 9.81 -6.42
C VAL A 168 -21.24 8.95 -5.33
N ALA A 169 -20.71 7.75 -5.08
CA ALA A 169 -21.23 6.85 -4.04
C ALA A 169 -20.77 7.21 -2.59
N LEU A 170 -19.78 8.10 -2.45
CA LEU A 170 -19.24 8.54 -1.15
C LEU A 170 -19.61 10.00 -0.83
N ALA A 171 -20.10 10.76 -1.82
CA ALA A 171 -20.64 12.09 -1.62
C ALA A 171 -21.85 11.98 -0.67
N PRO A 172 -21.98 12.87 0.33
CA PRO A 172 -23.20 12.94 1.12
C PRO A 172 -24.35 13.20 0.17
N GLN A 173 -25.26 12.23 0.04
CA GLN A 173 -26.44 12.38 -0.81
C GLN A 173 -27.22 13.63 -0.34
N PRO A 174 -27.60 14.54 -1.26
CA PRO A 174 -28.23 15.81 -0.92
C PRO A 174 -29.56 15.64 -0.15
N GLU A 175 -30.14 14.46 -0.19
CA GLU A 175 -31.36 14.07 0.53
C GLU A 175 -31.25 14.08 2.07
N ASN A 176 -30.04 14.16 2.64
CA ASN A 176 -29.84 14.31 4.10
C ASN A 176 -29.43 15.72 4.54
N VAL A 177 -29.33 16.68 3.61
CA VAL A 177 -29.13 18.09 3.97
C VAL A 177 -30.49 18.66 4.35
N ARG A 178 -30.79 18.70 5.65
CA ARG A 178 -31.97 19.38 6.19
C ARG A 178 -31.78 20.88 5.96
N LEU A 179 -32.24 21.39 4.81
CA LEU A 179 -32.29 22.82 4.53
C LEU A 179 -33.24 23.45 5.55
N GLN A 180 -32.68 24.01 6.62
CA GLN A 180 -33.43 24.80 7.58
C GLN A 180 -33.74 26.16 6.94
N PRO A 181 -34.96 26.70 7.13
CA PRO A 181 -35.33 27.98 6.55
C PRO A 181 -34.37 29.07 7.04
N ALA A 182 -33.95 29.97 6.13
CA ALA A 182 -32.99 31.05 6.38
C ALA A 182 -33.32 31.93 7.61
N GLN A 183 -34.57 31.87 8.08
CA GLN A 183 -35.09 32.56 9.26
C GLN A 183 -34.56 31.98 10.59
N GLY A 184 -34.09 30.72 10.62
CA GLY A 184 -33.56 30.05 11.81
C GLY A 184 -32.05 30.15 11.99
N GLU A 185 -31.33 30.60 10.96
CA GLU A 185 -29.86 30.53 10.84
C GLU A 185 -29.27 31.91 10.41
N PHE A 186 -30.00 33.01 10.63
CA PHE A 186 -29.58 34.37 10.17
C PHE A 186 -28.22 34.82 10.75
N PHE A 187 -27.76 34.20 11.84
CA PHE A 187 -26.45 34.44 12.46
C PHE A 187 -25.48 33.25 12.38
N THR A 188 -25.90 32.16 11.74
CA THR A 188 -25.10 30.94 11.56
C THR A 188 -25.25 30.50 10.12
N VAL A 189 -24.39 31.01 9.23
CA VAL A 189 -24.25 30.39 7.91
C VAL A 189 -23.90 28.92 8.17
N PRO A 190 -24.69 27.92 7.72
CA PRO A 190 -24.30 26.54 7.80
C PRO A 190 -23.04 26.39 6.97
N GLN A 191 -21.87 26.47 7.60
CA GLN A 191 -20.62 26.12 6.97
C GLN A 191 -20.72 24.63 6.72
N LEU A 192 -21.00 24.26 5.46
CA LEU A 192 -20.77 22.91 4.99
C LEU A 192 -19.34 22.58 5.42
N ALA A 193 -19.18 21.54 6.24
CA ALA A 193 -17.86 21.13 6.69
C ALA A 193 -16.97 21.01 5.44
N PRO A 194 -15.77 21.64 5.44
CA PRO A 194 -14.91 21.58 4.27
C PRO A 194 -14.71 20.13 3.88
N GLU A 195 -14.89 19.82 2.59
CA GLU A 195 -14.61 18.48 2.07
C GLU A 195 -13.21 18.07 2.53
N PRO A 196 -13.07 16.90 3.16
CA PRO A 196 -11.83 16.61 3.85
C PRO A 196 -10.71 16.42 2.83
N ALA A 197 -9.56 17.05 3.08
CA ALA A 197 -8.44 17.19 2.14
C ALA A 197 -7.97 15.87 1.49
N TRP A 198 -8.16 14.72 2.14
CA TRP A 198 -7.83 13.42 1.56
C TRP A 198 -8.70 13.05 0.34
N ARG A 199 -9.92 13.58 0.22
CA ARG A 199 -10.79 13.43 -0.95
C ARG A 199 -10.40 14.34 -2.10
N THR A 200 -9.98 15.58 -1.82
CA THR A 200 -9.76 16.60 -2.85
C THR A 200 -8.31 16.66 -3.31
N GLU A 201 -7.34 16.48 -2.42
CA GLU A 201 -5.91 16.56 -2.75
C GLU A 201 -5.33 15.21 -3.18
N SER A 202 -5.61 14.15 -2.41
CA SER A 202 -5.05 12.81 -2.63
C SER A 202 -6.01 11.85 -3.32
N LEU A 203 -7.26 12.27 -3.55
CA LEU A 203 -8.32 11.48 -4.17
C LEU A 203 -8.50 10.09 -3.52
N LEU A 204 -8.28 9.97 -2.20
CA LEU A 204 -8.38 8.69 -1.52
C LEU A 204 -9.84 8.29 -1.30
N ARG A 205 -10.13 7.00 -1.40
CA ARG A 205 -11.47 6.43 -1.14
C ARG A 205 -11.85 6.51 0.35
N ALA A 206 -10.86 6.53 1.23
CA ALA A 206 -11.01 6.68 2.67
C ALA A 206 -9.76 7.35 3.27
N PRO A 207 -9.87 7.98 4.46
CA PRO A 207 -8.70 8.56 5.13
C PRO A 207 -7.72 7.48 5.59
N GLN A 208 -6.46 7.88 5.80
CA GLN A 208 -5.51 7.07 6.56
C GLN A 208 -5.75 7.25 8.06
N PRO A 209 -5.65 6.17 8.88
CA PRO A 209 -5.20 4.83 8.50
C PRO A 209 -6.31 3.88 8.01
N GLN A 210 -7.58 4.30 8.03
CA GLN A 210 -8.74 3.44 7.76
C GLN A 210 -8.67 2.74 6.40
N LEU A 211 -8.26 3.46 5.34
CA LEU A 211 -8.06 2.90 4.01
C LEU A 211 -7.09 1.72 4.05
N CYS A 212 -5.93 1.91 4.67
CA CYS A 212 -4.88 0.90 4.74
C CYS A 212 -5.32 -0.31 5.58
N TYR A 213 -6.07 -0.05 6.67
CA TYR A 213 -6.59 -1.09 7.55
C TYR A 213 -7.65 -1.98 6.91
N THR A 214 -8.28 -1.58 5.81
CA THR A 214 -9.20 -2.48 5.07
C THR A 214 -8.54 -3.81 4.72
N CYS A 215 -7.25 -3.77 4.35
CA CYS A 215 -6.43 -4.94 4.03
C CYS A 215 -5.38 -5.26 5.11
N HIS A 216 -4.71 -4.26 5.70
CA HIS A 216 -3.61 -4.46 6.65
C HIS A 216 -4.08 -4.62 8.10
N ARG A 217 -4.95 -5.61 8.35
CA ARG A 217 -5.55 -5.87 9.67
C ARG A 217 -4.53 -6.26 10.75
N THR A 218 -3.47 -6.97 10.39
CA THR A 218 -2.40 -7.31 11.34
C THR A 218 -1.65 -6.06 11.80
N VAL A 219 -1.46 -5.09 10.91
CA VAL A 219 -0.83 -3.81 11.26
C VAL A 219 -1.77 -2.97 12.13
N GLN A 220 -3.07 -2.97 11.82
CA GLN A 220 -4.09 -2.37 12.70
C GLN A 220 -4.00 -2.94 14.12
N ALA A 221 -3.87 -4.25 14.26
CA ALA A 221 -3.73 -4.89 15.57
C ALA A 221 -2.42 -4.50 16.28
N GLN A 222 -1.32 -4.28 15.55
CA GLN A 222 -0.06 -3.80 16.13
C GLN A 222 -0.19 -2.38 16.69
N PHE A 223 -0.86 -1.48 15.96
CA PHE A 223 -1.13 -0.12 16.42
C PHE A 223 -2.11 -0.05 17.59
N ALA A 224 -2.84 -1.13 17.88
CA ALA A 224 -3.68 -1.23 19.07
C ALA A 224 -2.90 -1.65 20.34
N LEU A 225 -1.61 -1.98 20.23
CA LEU A 225 -0.77 -2.31 21.38
C LEU A 225 -0.40 -1.06 22.19
N PRO A 226 -0.06 -1.17 23.48
CA PRO A 226 0.18 -0.01 24.35
C PRO A 226 1.26 0.96 23.85
N GLU A 227 2.32 0.43 23.25
CA GLU A 227 3.41 1.22 22.69
C GLU A 227 3.29 1.18 21.17
N HIS A 228 3.03 2.32 20.52
CA HIS A 228 2.94 2.44 19.06
C HIS A 228 3.36 3.84 18.60
N HIS A 229 3.70 3.95 17.32
CA HIS A 229 3.79 5.27 16.69
C HIS A 229 2.37 5.85 16.59
N ARG A 230 2.22 7.16 16.81
CA ARG A 230 0.95 7.89 16.93
C ARG A 230 0.13 8.03 15.63
N VAL A 231 -0.13 6.91 14.96
CA VAL A 231 -0.94 6.81 13.75
C VAL A 231 -2.44 6.77 14.08
N PRO A 232 -2.93 5.98 15.07
CA PRO A 232 -4.33 6.01 15.48
C PRO A 232 -4.80 7.37 15.99
N GLU A 233 -3.91 8.14 16.62
CA GLU A 233 -4.16 9.50 17.10
C GLU A 233 -4.07 10.56 16.00
N GLY A 234 -3.77 10.18 14.76
CA GLY A 234 -3.75 11.08 13.61
C GLY A 234 -2.54 12.02 13.55
N LEU A 235 -1.52 11.82 14.39
CA LEU A 235 -0.30 12.63 14.37
C LEU A 235 0.72 12.14 13.33
N MET A 236 0.54 10.93 12.81
CA MET A 236 1.32 10.36 11.71
C MET A 236 0.42 9.55 10.77
N LYS A 237 0.86 9.39 9.53
CA LYS A 237 0.19 8.62 8.49
C LYS A 237 1.08 7.46 8.06
N CYS A 238 0.48 6.42 7.47
CA CYS A 238 1.23 5.30 6.90
C CYS A 238 2.21 5.80 5.83
N THR A 239 1.78 6.80 5.05
CA THR A 239 2.57 7.43 3.98
C THR A 239 3.74 8.29 4.46
N ASP A 240 3.86 8.56 5.76
CA ASP A 240 5.05 9.25 6.27
C ASP A 240 6.28 8.32 6.26
N CYS A 241 6.04 7.01 6.39
CA CYS A 241 7.07 5.97 6.37
C CYS A 241 7.05 5.13 5.09
N HIS A 242 5.87 4.81 4.54
CA HIS A 242 5.73 3.94 3.37
C HIS A 242 5.35 4.71 2.10
N ASN A 243 5.83 4.28 0.94
CA ASN A 243 5.28 4.67 -0.34
C ASN A 243 4.34 3.56 -0.86
N PRO A 244 3.01 3.75 -0.86
CA PRO A 244 2.07 2.74 -1.36
C PRO A 244 2.23 2.50 -2.87
N HIS A 245 2.87 3.42 -3.59
CA HIS A 245 3.18 3.26 -5.00
C HIS A 245 4.49 2.54 -5.28
N GLY A 246 5.17 2.06 -4.24
CA GLY A 246 6.42 1.34 -4.38
C GLY A 246 7.65 2.25 -4.39
N THR A 247 8.78 1.64 -4.09
CA THR A 247 10.14 2.19 -4.09
C THR A 247 11.12 1.05 -4.39
N MET A 248 12.38 1.41 -4.65
CA MET A 248 13.46 0.43 -4.81
C MET A 248 13.99 -0.15 -3.49
N ASN A 249 13.48 0.28 -2.34
CA ASN A 249 13.95 -0.18 -1.04
C ASN A 249 13.03 -1.25 -0.44
N ARG A 250 13.57 -1.97 0.55
CA ARG A 250 12.83 -3.02 1.25
C ARG A 250 11.67 -2.42 2.03
N PHE A 251 10.53 -3.12 2.04
CA PHE A 251 9.30 -2.73 2.73
C PHE A 251 8.61 -1.46 2.18
N GLN A 252 8.99 -1.01 0.98
CA GLN A 252 8.34 0.12 0.32
C GLN A 252 8.36 1.39 1.18
N LEU A 253 9.52 1.73 1.74
CA LEU A 253 9.72 2.90 2.59
C LEU A 253 9.95 4.17 1.76
N THR A 254 9.61 5.33 2.30
CA THR A 254 9.83 6.62 1.61
C THR A 254 11.32 6.98 1.47
N ARG A 255 12.19 6.43 2.32
CA ARG A 255 13.67 6.51 2.24
C ARG A 255 14.30 5.15 2.55
N ALA A 256 15.53 4.93 2.08
CA ALA A 256 16.20 3.65 2.27
C ALA A 256 16.54 3.37 3.74
N ASN A 257 16.20 2.16 4.21
CA ASN A 257 16.62 1.61 5.50
C ASN A 257 16.35 2.54 6.69
N TRP A 258 17.40 3.00 7.36
CA TRP A 258 17.37 3.80 8.58
C TRP A 258 17.04 5.27 8.33
N GLU A 259 17.22 5.78 7.10
CA GLU A 259 16.97 7.18 6.77
C GLU A 259 15.51 7.60 6.95
N THR A 260 14.58 6.64 6.81
CA THR A 260 13.15 6.88 7.09
C THR A 260 12.93 7.17 8.56
N CYS A 261 13.63 6.47 9.47
CA CYS A 261 13.48 6.65 10.91
C CYS A 261 14.06 8.00 11.36
N VAL A 262 15.26 8.36 10.88
CA VAL A 262 15.96 9.58 11.29
C VAL A 262 15.49 10.84 10.56
N LYS A 263 14.44 10.72 9.71
CA LYS A 263 13.69 11.89 9.23
C LYS A 263 13.06 12.66 10.41
N CYS A 264 12.64 11.91 11.43
CA CYS A 264 12.05 12.47 12.66
C CYS A 264 12.97 12.25 13.87
N HIS A 265 13.60 11.08 13.99
CA HIS A 265 14.56 10.77 15.06
C HIS A 265 15.97 11.28 14.74
N VAL A 266 16.08 12.59 14.51
CA VAL A 266 17.31 13.25 14.04
C VAL A 266 18.47 13.07 15.01
N GLU A 267 18.18 12.94 16.30
CA GLU A 267 19.16 12.71 17.37
C GLU A 267 19.83 11.35 17.28
N LYS A 268 19.32 10.43 16.45
CA LYS A 268 19.88 9.09 16.22
C LYS A 268 20.62 8.97 14.88
N ARG A 269 20.73 10.06 14.11
CA ARG A 269 21.31 10.04 12.75
C ARG A 269 22.81 9.74 12.71
N GLY A 270 23.55 10.17 13.72
CA GLY A 270 25.02 10.19 13.65
C GLY A 270 25.55 11.17 12.58
N PRO A 271 26.81 11.05 12.18
CA PRO A 271 27.75 9.98 12.57
C PRO A 271 28.14 10.11 14.04
N PHE A 272 28.16 8.99 14.74
CA PHE A 272 28.76 8.92 16.08
C PHE A 272 30.22 8.49 15.93
N VAL A 273 31.12 8.97 16.80
CA VAL A 273 32.52 8.49 16.83
C VAL A 273 32.56 6.98 17.09
N PHE A 274 31.70 6.51 18.00
CA PHE A 274 31.52 5.12 18.36
C PHE A 274 30.07 4.69 18.04
N GLU A 275 29.87 4.17 16.83
CA GLU A 275 28.56 3.69 16.40
C GLU A 275 28.27 2.29 16.97
N HIS A 276 27.04 2.07 17.44
CA HIS A 276 26.61 0.72 17.78
C HIS A 276 26.42 -0.11 16.50
N ALA A 277 27.24 -1.14 16.31
CA ALA A 277 27.30 -1.91 15.05
C ALA A 277 25.94 -2.45 14.60
N ALA A 278 25.07 -2.84 15.54
CA ALA A 278 23.72 -3.33 15.19
C ALA A 278 22.84 -2.23 14.57
N VAL A 279 23.00 -0.96 14.97
CA VAL A 279 22.24 0.15 14.39
C VAL A 279 22.69 0.39 12.95
N ARG A 280 24.00 0.36 12.69
CA ARG A 280 24.57 0.57 11.35
C ARG A 280 24.28 -0.57 10.39
N VAL A 281 24.40 -1.82 10.84
CA VAL A 281 24.32 -3.02 9.99
C VAL A 281 22.91 -3.61 9.95
N SER A 282 22.29 -3.82 11.11
CA SER A 282 20.98 -4.47 11.22
C SER A 282 19.81 -3.48 11.19
N GLY A 283 20.09 -2.19 11.39
CA GLY A 283 19.09 -1.12 11.37
C GLY A 283 18.23 -1.06 12.64
N CYS A 284 17.37 -0.05 12.71
CA CYS A 284 16.54 0.24 13.89
C CYS A 284 15.58 -0.92 14.25
N VAL A 285 15.08 -1.63 13.23
CA VAL A 285 14.09 -2.71 13.40
C VAL A 285 14.66 -4.01 13.98
N ALA A 286 15.99 -4.09 14.14
CA ALA A 286 16.61 -5.19 14.90
C ALA A 286 16.16 -5.16 16.38
N CYS A 287 15.94 -3.96 16.92
CA CYS A 287 15.52 -3.75 18.30
C CYS A 287 14.08 -3.26 18.43
N HIS A 288 13.56 -2.53 17.43
CA HIS A 288 12.25 -1.86 17.49
C HIS A 288 11.19 -2.47 16.55
N ARG A 289 9.93 -2.43 16.99
CA ARG A 289 8.73 -2.76 16.20
C ARG A 289 8.00 -1.47 15.82
N PRO A 290 8.18 -0.94 14.60
CA PRO A 290 7.72 0.41 14.25
C PRO A 290 6.19 0.59 14.30
N HIS A 291 5.38 -0.46 14.15
CA HIS A 291 3.92 -0.30 14.25
C HIS A 291 3.40 -0.39 15.68
N GLY A 292 4.02 -1.24 16.51
CA GLY A 292 3.64 -1.37 17.91
C GLY A 292 4.23 -2.57 18.62
N SER A 293 4.28 -2.47 19.94
CA SER A 293 4.78 -3.49 20.86
C SER A 293 4.02 -3.43 22.20
N VAL A 294 4.04 -4.55 22.92
CA VAL A 294 3.65 -4.58 24.34
C VAL A 294 4.77 -4.11 25.26
N ASN A 295 5.97 -3.93 24.72
CA ASN A 295 7.17 -3.55 25.46
C ASN A 295 7.47 -2.07 25.23
N ASN A 296 7.89 -1.38 26.30
CA ASN A 296 8.29 0.02 26.30
C ASN A 296 9.26 0.32 25.15
N PHE A 297 9.16 1.54 24.60
CA PHE A 297 10.01 2.01 23.51
C PHE A 297 9.94 1.14 22.25
N LEU A 298 8.80 0.47 22.02
CA LEU A 298 8.58 -0.39 20.87
C LEU A 298 9.55 -1.58 20.78
N LEU A 299 10.15 -2.02 21.89
CA LEU A 299 11.18 -3.05 21.81
C LEU A 299 10.61 -4.42 21.37
N VAL A 300 11.40 -5.17 20.60
CA VAL A 300 11.06 -6.54 20.15
C VAL A 300 11.07 -7.56 21.30
N ARG A 301 11.74 -7.22 22.42
CA ARG A 301 11.76 -8.01 23.66
C ARG A 301 11.36 -7.16 24.86
N ARG A 302 10.76 -7.82 25.85
CA ARG A 302 10.35 -7.20 27.12
C ARG A 302 11.55 -6.84 27.99
N GLU A 303 12.44 -7.82 28.21
CA GLU A 303 13.60 -7.64 29.06
C GLU A 303 14.78 -7.15 28.21
N GLN A 304 15.29 -5.97 28.55
CA GLN A 304 16.38 -5.34 27.81
C GLN A 304 17.65 -6.19 27.83
N ARG A 305 17.96 -6.80 28.98
CA ARG A 305 19.09 -7.73 29.12
C ARG A 305 19.04 -8.83 28.07
N LEU A 306 17.87 -9.45 27.86
CA LEU A 306 17.69 -10.51 26.86
C LEU A 306 17.69 -9.98 25.42
N LEU A 307 17.46 -8.69 25.20
CA LEU A 307 17.67 -8.06 23.89
C LEU A 307 19.16 -7.96 23.58
N CYS A 308 19.96 -7.43 24.52
CA CYS A 308 21.40 -7.26 24.35
C CYS A 308 22.12 -8.62 24.18
N LEU A 309 21.74 -9.60 25.01
CA LEU A 309 22.34 -10.94 24.99
C LEU A 309 21.99 -11.77 23.74
N GLN A 310 21.18 -11.27 22.80
CA GLN A 310 21.04 -11.92 21.49
C GLN A 310 22.32 -11.84 20.66
N CYS A 311 23.11 -10.78 20.87
CA CYS A 311 24.37 -10.57 20.17
C CYS A 311 25.56 -10.63 21.14
N HIS A 312 25.41 -10.16 22.38
CA HIS A 312 26.46 -10.14 23.40
C HIS A 312 26.56 -11.47 24.17
N THR A 313 26.79 -12.59 23.48
CA THR A 313 26.78 -13.96 24.05
C THR A 313 28.14 -14.43 24.60
N GLY A 314 29.13 -13.55 24.73
CA GLY A 314 30.44 -13.87 25.31
C GLY A 314 31.43 -14.59 24.40
N PHE A 315 31.04 -14.96 23.18
CA PHE A 315 31.91 -15.66 22.22
C PHE A 315 32.94 -14.78 21.47
N HIS A 316 33.00 -13.48 21.76
CA HIS A 316 33.93 -12.51 21.15
C HIS A 316 34.47 -11.49 22.17
N ASP A 317 34.78 -11.92 23.40
CA ASP A 317 35.18 -11.04 24.53
C ASP A 317 34.15 -9.95 24.92
N GLN A 318 32.99 -9.86 24.25
CA GLN A 318 31.99 -8.82 24.50
C GLN A 318 31.08 -9.07 25.71
N ALA A 319 31.08 -10.28 26.27
CA ALA A 319 30.57 -10.51 27.63
C ALA A 319 31.71 -10.73 28.64
N GLY A 320 32.95 -10.40 28.25
CA GLY A 320 34.16 -10.45 29.08
C GLY A 320 34.37 -9.21 29.95
N VAL A 321 33.35 -8.36 30.13
CA VAL A 321 33.42 -7.26 31.10
C VAL A 321 32.96 -7.79 32.45
N PRO A 322 33.80 -7.74 33.50
CA PRO A 322 33.41 -8.19 34.82
C PRO A 322 32.35 -7.23 35.36
N HIS A 323 31.08 -7.59 35.18
CA HIS A 323 29.96 -7.00 35.92
C HIS A 323 30.06 -7.25 37.44
N GLY A 324 31.21 -7.78 37.92
CA GLY A 324 31.47 -8.20 39.28
C GLY A 324 32.64 -7.51 39.98
N ARG A 325 33.07 -6.30 39.59
CA ARG A 325 34.12 -5.57 40.35
C ARG A 325 33.61 -4.58 41.40
N LEU A 326 32.29 -4.43 41.57
CA LEU A 326 31.68 -3.46 42.50
C LEU A 326 30.38 -3.95 43.18
N GLY A 327 30.15 -5.27 43.27
CA GLY A 327 28.96 -5.80 43.95
C GLY A 327 27.63 -5.56 43.23
N PHE A 328 27.66 -5.17 41.95
CA PHE A 328 26.46 -5.11 41.12
C PHE A 328 26.02 -6.54 40.77
N GLN A 329 24.75 -6.83 41.00
CA GLN A 329 24.18 -8.10 40.55
C GLN A 329 24.23 -8.14 39.01
N THR A 330 24.57 -9.29 38.44
CA THR A 330 24.51 -9.55 36.99
C THR A 330 23.06 -9.61 36.46
N SER A 331 22.09 -9.38 37.35
CA SER A 331 20.67 -9.16 37.09
C SER A 331 20.37 -7.66 37.11
N GLY A 332 20.17 -7.08 35.93
CA GLY A 332 19.78 -5.68 35.77
C GLY A 332 19.78 -5.25 34.30
N ASP A 333 19.15 -4.10 34.04
CA ASP A 333 19.12 -3.49 32.71
C ASP A 333 20.49 -2.93 32.32
N CYS A 334 20.97 -3.31 31.13
CA CYS A 334 22.25 -2.90 30.59
C CYS A 334 22.35 -1.37 30.43
N THR A 335 21.23 -0.69 30.15
CA THR A 335 21.20 0.77 29.97
C THR A 335 21.33 1.56 31.25
N ARG A 336 21.48 0.93 32.43
CA ARG A 336 21.86 1.65 33.64
C ARG A 336 23.25 2.27 33.53
N CYS A 337 24.15 1.60 32.81
CA CYS A 337 25.50 2.08 32.53
C CYS A 337 25.67 2.43 31.05
N HIS A 338 25.21 1.55 30.16
CA HIS A 338 25.31 1.72 28.70
C HIS A 338 24.17 2.60 28.17
N VAL A 339 24.15 3.89 28.51
CA VAL A 339 23.04 4.79 28.18
C VAL A 339 23.01 5.22 26.71
N ALA A 340 24.15 5.19 26.02
CA ALA A 340 24.29 5.67 24.64
C ALA A 340 24.13 4.55 23.60
N VAL A 341 23.14 3.66 23.77
CA VAL A 341 22.95 2.43 22.96
C VAL A 341 22.77 2.64 21.45
N HIS A 342 22.46 3.87 21.03
CA HIS A 342 22.30 4.23 19.62
C HIS A 342 23.61 4.70 18.97
N GLY A 343 24.66 4.92 19.77
CA GLY A 343 25.96 5.48 19.39
C GLY A 343 26.42 6.55 20.39
N SER A 344 27.74 6.64 20.60
CA SER A 344 28.38 7.59 21.50
C SER A 344 29.49 8.36 20.79
N ASN A 345 29.69 9.62 21.18
CA ASN A 345 30.82 10.42 20.74
C ASN A 345 31.98 10.42 21.74
N PHE A 346 31.81 9.75 22.88
CA PHE A 346 32.72 9.88 24.02
C PHE A 346 33.33 8.55 24.44
N ASP A 347 32.60 7.44 24.31
CA ASP A 347 33.03 6.15 24.84
C ASP A 347 32.67 4.97 23.91
N ALA A 348 33.65 4.10 23.66
CA ALA A 348 33.51 2.95 22.79
C ALA A 348 32.58 1.86 23.36
N THR A 349 32.37 1.85 24.68
CA THR A 349 31.44 0.95 25.37
C THR A 349 30.05 1.57 25.56
N LEU A 350 29.77 2.73 24.93
CA LEU A 350 28.46 3.39 24.95
C LEU A 350 28.01 3.83 26.35
N LEU A 351 28.98 4.13 27.22
CA LEU A 351 28.74 4.85 28.47
C LEU A 351 28.40 6.32 28.19
N ARG A 352 27.96 7.02 29.23
CA ARG A 352 27.64 8.46 29.18
C ARG A 352 28.87 9.30 28.91
#